data_AF-A0A371MK77-F1
#
_entry.id   AF-A0A371MK77-F1
#
_cell.length_a   1.000
_cell.length_b   1.000
_cell.length_c   1.000
_cell.angle_alpha   90.00
_cell.angle_beta   90.00
_cell.angle_gamma   90.00
#
_symmetry.space_group_name_H-M   'P 1'
#
loop_
_entity.id
_entity.type
_entity.pdbx_description
1 polymer ?
#
loop_
_entity_poly.entity_id
_entity_poly.type
_entity_poly.pdbx_seq_one_letter_code
_entity_poly.pdbx_strand_id
1 'polypeptide(L)'
;MELSPRTAVVVALVLVVAVVSGGVLALDFEAANYETATSATAASGGSNVDSLPPITEGVLVVDAPEAVRDDLTAALVESFAERGVTLEPTDTRGEDAEGPVVVVVVDEWGSRWNPVAPSGAVAWRAAFDAGGHERHVDAALSGDPLVFESTDGPDLAGSVEASVESAGTGVVSRPAYRDHLVGVVADATAEQVVGQFPDR
;
A
#
# COMPACT_ATOMS: atom_id res chain seq x y z
N MET A 1 8.06 -50.07 -18.53
CA MET A 1 6.61 -50.03 -18.83
C MET A 1 6.43 -49.10 -20.01
N GLU A 2 6.26 -49.64 -21.22
CA GLU A 2 5.90 -48.82 -22.37
C GLU A 2 4.43 -48.42 -22.24
N LEU A 3 4.16 -47.10 -22.22
CA LEU A 3 2.81 -46.59 -22.22
C LEU A 3 2.18 -46.91 -23.57
N SER A 4 0.95 -47.44 -23.56
CA SER A 4 0.22 -47.64 -24.82
C SER A 4 0.06 -46.29 -25.53
N PRO A 5 0.03 -46.24 -26.87
CA PRO A 5 -0.06 -44.99 -27.63
C PRO A 5 -1.28 -44.13 -27.24
N ARG A 6 -2.38 -44.76 -26.79
CA ARG A 6 -3.55 -44.04 -26.27
C ARG A 6 -3.28 -43.39 -24.91
N THR A 7 -2.52 -44.05 -24.04
CA THR A 7 -2.14 -43.54 -22.72
C THR A 7 -1.15 -42.39 -22.83
N ALA A 8 -0.20 -42.47 -23.77
CA ALA A 8 0.74 -41.39 -24.05
C ALA A 8 0.05 -40.10 -24.55
N VAL A 9 -0.95 -40.24 -25.43
CA VAL A 9 -1.74 -39.10 -25.93
C VAL A 9 -2.54 -38.43 -24.81
N VAL A 10 -3.19 -39.21 -23.95
CA VAL A 10 -3.96 -38.66 -22.81
C VAL A 10 -3.06 -37.93 -21.82
N VAL A 11 -1.90 -38.50 -21.48
CA VAL A 11 -0.93 -37.87 -20.56
C VAL A 11 -0.39 -36.57 -21.17
N ALA A 12 -0.06 -36.56 -22.47
CA ALA A 12 0.38 -35.35 -23.15
C ALA A 12 -0.71 -34.27 -23.16
N LEU A 13 -1.97 -34.64 -23.38
CA LEU A 13 -3.09 -33.71 -23.39
C LEU A 13 -3.38 -33.14 -22.01
N VAL A 14 -3.28 -33.96 -20.96
CA VAL A 14 -3.38 -33.50 -19.56
C VAL A 14 -2.22 -32.57 -19.19
N LEU A 15 -0.99 -32.86 -19.63
CA LEU A 15 0.15 -31.97 -19.41
C LEU A 15 0.00 -30.65 -20.15
N VAL A 16 -0.47 -30.65 -21.39
CA VAL A 16 -0.74 -29.42 -22.15
C VAL A 16 -1.86 -28.62 -21.47
N VAL A 17 -2.94 -29.27 -21.04
CA VAL A 17 -4.01 -28.58 -20.29
C VAL A 17 -3.48 -28.06 -18.96
N ALA A 18 -2.63 -28.80 -18.24
CA ALA A 18 -2.04 -28.36 -16.98
C ALA A 18 -1.06 -27.20 -17.16
N VAL A 19 -0.27 -27.20 -18.24
CA VAL A 19 0.67 -26.12 -18.58
C VAL A 19 -0.08 -24.88 -19.07
N VAL A 20 -1.12 -25.05 -19.88
CA VAL A 20 -1.96 -23.93 -20.35
C VAL A 20 -2.79 -23.37 -19.19
N SER A 21 -3.39 -24.23 -18.36
CA SER A 21 -4.13 -23.79 -17.16
C SER A 21 -3.20 -23.16 -16.12
N GLY A 22 -2.01 -23.71 -15.93
CA GLY A 22 -1.00 -23.18 -15.02
C GLY A 22 -0.40 -21.86 -15.50
N GLY A 23 -0.16 -21.73 -16.81
CA GLY A 23 0.30 -20.49 -17.43
C GLY A 23 -0.75 -19.39 -17.41
N VAL A 24 -2.02 -19.71 -17.66
CA VAL A 24 -3.12 -18.73 -17.58
C VAL A 24 -3.29 -18.18 -16.15
N LEU A 25 -2.99 -18.96 -15.10
CA LEU A 25 -3.01 -18.46 -13.73
C LEU A 25 -1.85 -17.50 -13.38
N ALA A 26 -0.79 -17.48 -14.19
CA ALA A 26 0.38 -16.63 -14.02
C ALA A 26 0.41 -15.43 -14.98
N LEU A 27 -0.50 -15.36 -15.95
CA LEU A 27 -0.60 -14.24 -16.86
C LEU A 27 -1.41 -13.10 -16.22
N ASP A 28 -0.87 -11.90 -16.35
CA ASP A 28 -1.56 -10.67 -16.02
C ASP A 28 -2.54 -10.32 -17.16
N PHE A 29 -3.84 -10.39 -16.87
CA PHE A 29 -4.89 -10.01 -17.80
C PHE A 29 -6.00 -9.33 -17.03
N GLU A 30 -6.48 -8.24 -17.61
CA GLU A 30 -7.52 -7.42 -17.03
C GLU A 30 -8.47 -6.95 -18.12
N ALA A 31 -9.72 -7.34 -17.99
CA ALA A 31 -10.87 -6.82 -18.73
C ALA A 31 -12.05 -6.75 -17.75
N ALA A 32 -11.85 -5.96 -16.69
CA ALA A 32 -12.81 -5.77 -15.61
C ALA A 32 -13.10 -4.28 -15.41
N ASN A 33 -14.27 -4.00 -14.85
CA ASN A 33 -14.59 -2.70 -14.28
C ASN A 33 -14.65 -2.85 -12.77
N TYR A 34 -14.08 -1.89 -12.04
CA TYR A 34 -14.11 -1.88 -10.59
C TYR A 34 -15.03 -0.78 -10.07
N GLU A 35 -15.88 -1.15 -9.13
CA GLU A 35 -16.56 -0.23 -8.23
C GLU A 35 -15.72 -0.18 -6.95
N THR A 36 -15.10 0.97 -6.69
CA THR A 36 -14.21 1.17 -5.54
C THR A 36 -14.73 2.33 -4.70
N ALA A 37 -14.98 2.04 -3.42
CA ALA A 37 -15.38 3.03 -2.43
C ALA A 37 -14.25 3.18 -1.41
N THR A 38 -13.62 4.35 -1.39
CA THR A 38 -12.55 4.69 -0.45
C THR A 38 -13.07 5.68 0.57
N SER A 39 -12.79 5.42 1.85
CA SER A 39 -13.04 6.34 2.96
C SER A 39 -11.71 6.62 3.64
N ALA A 40 -11.41 7.90 3.90
CA ALA A 40 -10.22 8.30 4.61
C ALA A 40 -10.53 9.45 5.57
N THR A 41 -9.93 9.39 6.75
CA THR A 41 -9.88 10.50 7.71
C THR A 41 -8.42 10.83 7.94
N ALA A 42 -8.06 12.10 7.73
CA ALA A 42 -6.70 12.59 7.92
C ALA A 42 -6.69 13.69 9.00
N ALA A 43 -5.66 13.72 9.82
CA ALA A 43 -5.46 14.73 10.84
C ALA A 43 -3.98 15.06 10.98
N SER A 44 -3.63 16.34 10.89
CA SER A 44 -2.27 16.82 11.11
C SER A 44 -2.21 17.86 12.22
N GLY A 45 -1.04 17.97 12.83
CA GLY A 45 -0.67 19.01 13.78
C GLY A 45 0.77 19.42 13.55
N GLY A 46 1.14 20.62 14.00
CA GLY A 46 2.52 21.08 13.86
C GLY A 46 2.82 22.33 14.65
N SER A 47 4.10 22.66 14.70
CA SER A 47 4.67 23.83 15.34
C SER A 47 5.50 24.59 14.31
N ASN A 48 5.25 25.89 14.12
CA ASN A 48 5.97 26.73 13.14
C ASN A 48 6.05 26.12 11.72
N VAL A 49 4.97 25.46 11.27
CA VAL A 49 4.91 24.71 10.00
C VAL A 49 5.35 25.54 8.79
N ASP A 50 5.07 26.84 8.76
CA ASP A 50 5.48 27.77 7.70
C ASP A 50 7.01 27.90 7.55
N SER A 51 7.77 27.50 8.57
CA SER A 51 9.23 27.50 8.57
C SER A 51 9.85 26.15 8.22
N LEU A 52 9.04 25.12 7.99
CA LEU A 52 9.54 23.81 7.60
C LEU A 52 10.14 23.86 6.20
N PRO A 53 11.30 23.21 5.98
CA PRO A 53 11.72 22.92 4.63
C PRO A 53 10.66 22.02 3.99
N PRO A 54 10.50 22.12 2.67
CA PRO A 54 9.58 21.23 1.99
C PRO A 54 9.95 19.77 2.14
N ILE A 55 8.94 18.93 2.35
CA ILE A 55 9.10 17.49 2.50
C ILE A 55 9.13 16.87 1.10
N THR A 56 10.33 16.57 0.61
CA THR A 56 10.53 15.94 -0.72
C THR A 56 11.25 14.61 -0.66
N GLU A 57 11.84 14.27 0.48
CA GLU A 57 12.54 13.02 0.71
C GLU A 57 12.32 12.53 2.14
N GLY A 58 12.41 11.22 2.35
CA GLY A 58 12.20 10.61 3.65
C GLY A 58 12.29 9.09 3.62
N VAL A 59 11.85 8.47 4.70
CA VAL A 59 11.87 7.02 4.89
C VAL A 59 10.45 6.46 4.91
N LEU A 60 10.25 5.28 4.31
CA LEU A 60 8.98 4.55 4.35
C LEU A 60 9.13 3.26 5.16
N VAL A 61 8.23 3.04 6.12
CA VAL A 61 8.08 1.77 6.84
C VAL A 61 6.70 1.20 6.53
N VAL A 62 6.64 -0.07 6.13
CA VAL A 62 5.37 -0.75 5.81
C VAL A 62 5.19 -1.99 6.67
N ASP A 63 4.23 -1.92 7.60
CA ASP A 63 3.75 -3.06 8.37
C ASP A 63 2.48 -3.62 7.72
N ALA A 64 2.66 -4.61 6.86
CA ALA A 64 1.58 -5.28 6.15
C ALA A 64 1.77 -6.80 6.17
N PRO A 65 0.72 -7.59 5.85
CA PRO A 65 0.87 -9.03 5.69
C PRO A 65 1.98 -9.38 4.68
N GLU A 66 2.84 -10.33 5.01
CA GLU A 66 3.98 -10.76 4.17
C GLU A 66 3.56 -11.04 2.72
N ALA A 67 2.35 -11.57 2.55
CA ALA A 67 1.82 -11.91 1.24
C ALA A 67 1.69 -10.71 0.30
N VAL A 68 1.59 -9.46 0.78
CA VAL A 68 1.38 -8.24 -0.04
C VAL A 68 2.37 -7.11 0.27
N ARG A 69 3.21 -7.27 1.30
CA ARG A 69 4.10 -6.23 1.80
C ARG A 69 5.02 -5.66 0.71
N ASP A 70 5.72 -6.51 -0.03
CA ASP A 70 6.71 -6.05 -1.02
C ASP A 70 6.04 -5.25 -2.16
N ASP A 71 4.91 -5.74 -2.67
CA ASP A 71 4.17 -5.05 -3.74
C ASP A 71 3.59 -3.73 -3.23
N LEU A 72 3.06 -3.71 -2.00
CA LEU A 72 2.53 -2.50 -1.39
C LEU A 72 3.62 -1.47 -1.15
N THR A 73 4.79 -1.88 -0.66
CA THR A 73 5.95 -1.01 -0.50
C THR A 73 6.37 -0.41 -1.85
N ALA A 74 6.48 -1.22 -2.90
CA ALA A 74 6.84 -0.72 -4.24
C ALA A 74 5.81 0.28 -4.77
N ALA A 75 4.52 -0.04 -4.66
CA ALA A 75 3.44 0.84 -5.11
C ALA A 75 3.35 2.14 -4.31
N LEU A 76 3.60 2.10 -3.00
CA LEU A 76 3.68 3.30 -2.16
C LEU A 76 4.84 4.19 -2.62
N VAL A 77 6.04 3.64 -2.79
CA VAL A 77 7.20 4.41 -3.28
C VAL A 77 6.89 5.09 -4.61
N GLU A 78 6.29 4.37 -5.56
CA GLU A 78 5.86 4.92 -6.84
C GLU A 78 4.82 6.03 -6.68
N SER A 79 3.76 5.79 -5.89
CA SER A 79 2.66 6.74 -5.67
C SER A 79 3.13 8.03 -5.01
N PHE A 80 4.05 7.95 -4.04
CA PHE A 80 4.67 9.14 -3.43
C PHE A 80 5.59 9.87 -4.42
N ALA A 81 6.38 9.14 -5.22
CA ALA A 81 7.29 9.73 -6.19
C ALA A 81 6.54 10.51 -7.30
N GLU A 82 5.41 9.98 -7.77
CA GLU A 82 4.52 10.69 -8.70
C GLU A 82 3.98 12.02 -8.13
N ARG A 83 3.89 12.10 -6.80
CA ARG A 83 3.48 13.30 -6.05
C ARG A 83 4.67 14.15 -5.59
N GLY A 84 5.87 13.85 -6.06
CA GLY A 84 7.08 14.65 -5.81
C GLY A 84 7.81 14.35 -4.50
N VAL A 85 7.52 13.22 -3.86
CA VAL A 85 8.14 12.79 -2.59
C VAL A 85 8.86 11.46 -2.80
N THR A 86 10.17 11.43 -2.58
CA THR A 86 10.97 10.19 -2.69
C THR A 86 11.12 9.55 -1.32
N LEU A 87 10.59 8.35 -1.14
CA LEU A 87 10.74 7.62 0.12
C LEU A 87 11.66 6.41 -0.06
N GLU A 88 12.63 6.26 0.84
CA GLU A 88 13.49 5.08 0.91
C GLU A 88 12.86 4.03 1.86
N PRO A 89 12.51 2.83 1.37
CA PRO A 89 11.95 1.79 2.23
C PRO A 89 12.95 1.27 3.27
N THR A 90 12.48 1.04 4.50
CA THR A 90 13.25 0.37 5.55
C THR A 90 12.39 -0.62 6.34
N ASP A 91 13.02 -1.67 6.83
CA ASP A 91 12.39 -2.70 7.68
C ASP A 91 12.31 -2.30 9.15
N THR A 92 13.03 -1.24 9.55
CA THR A 92 13.19 -0.88 10.96
C THR A 92 12.42 0.39 11.30
N ARG A 93 11.37 0.22 12.10
CA ARG A 93 10.81 1.29 12.94
C ARG A 93 11.72 1.41 14.16
N GLY A 94 12.79 2.20 14.09
CA GLY A 94 13.76 2.23 15.19
C GLY A 94 14.61 3.48 15.23
N GLU A 95 14.49 4.17 16.38
CA GLU A 95 15.11 5.43 16.79
C GLU A 95 14.82 6.61 15.85
N ASP A 96 14.82 7.83 16.39
CA ASP A 96 14.45 9.04 15.64
C ASP A 96 15.17 9.06 14.28
N ALA A 97 14.38 9.07 13.19
CA ALA A 97 14.93 9.08 11.85
C ALA A 97 15.60 10.43 11.58
N GLU A 98 16.71 10.44 10.82
CA GLU A 98 17.32 11.68 10.35
C GLU A 98 16.48 12.25 9.19
N GLY A 99 15.28 12.75 9.48
CA GLY A 99 14.38 13.39 8.53
C GLY A 99 12.98 12.76 8.44
N PRO A 100 12.18 13.16 7.44
CA PRO A 100 10.78 12.78 7.34
C PRO A 100 10.58 11.26 7.30
N VAL A 101 9.58 10.78 8.03
CA VAL A 101 9.20 9.37 8.07
C VAL A 101 7.71 9.21 7.75
N VAL A 102 7.39 8.19 6.96
CA VAL A 102 6.02 7.73 6.72
C VAL A 102 5.93 6.27 7.13
N VAL A 103 4.95 5.94 7.97
CA VAL A 103 4.69 4.57 8.40
C VAL A 103 3.29 4.18 7.97
N VAL A 104 3.15 3.06 7.28
CA VAL A 104 1.87 2.50 6.83
C VAL A 104 1.65 1.17 7.53
N VAL A 105 0.52 1.01 8.20
CA VAL A 105 0.11 -0.22 8.90
C VAL A 105 -1.19 -0.72 8.31
N VAL A 106 -1.18 -1.92 7.74
CA VAL A 106 -2.38 -2.58 7.21
C VAL A 106 -3.02 -3.40 8.33
N ASP A 107 -4.15 -2.93 8.83
CA ASP A 107 -4.91 -3.56 9.91
C ASP A 107 -5.69 -4.78 9.43
N GLU A 108 -6.29 -4.69 8.24
CA GLU A 108 -7.06 -5.76 7.64
C GLU A 108 -6.82 -5.83 6.13
N TRP A 109 -6.51 -7.03 5.62
CA TRP A 109 -6.42 -7.31 4.19
C TRP A 109 -7.35 -8.47 3.80
N GLY A 110 -8.58 -8.14 3.46
CA GLY A 110 -9.62 -9.10 3.07
C GLY A 110 -9.80 -9.17 1.56
N SER A 111 -9.04 -10.02 0.86
CA SER A 111 -9.22 -10.22 -0.59
C SER A 111 -9.89 -11.55 -0.92
N ARG A 112 -10.95 -11.50 -1.73
CA ARG A 112 -11.66 -12.66 -2.28
C ARG A 112 -11.62 -12.60 -3.80
N TRP A 113 -10.67 -13.35 -4.36
CA TRP A 113 -10.57 -13.44 -5.81
C TRP A 113 -11.51 -14.51 -6.39
N ASN A 114 -12.23 -14.11 -7.43
CA ASN A 114 -12.94 -14.97 -8.36
C ASN A 114 -12.77 -14.33 -9.76
N PRO A 115 -12.42 -15.10 -10.82
CA PRO A 115 -11.99 -14.55 -12.10
C PRO A 115 -13.00 -13.65 -12.84
N VAL A 116 -14.27 -13.65 -12.43
CA VAL A 116 -15.34 -12.87 -13.08
C VAL A 116 -15.94 -11.77 -12.21
N ALA A 117 -15.75 -11.90 -10.89
CA ALA A 117 -16.33 -11.01 -9.89
C ALA A 117 -15.51 -11.08 -8.60
N PRO A 118 -14.28 -10.54 -8.60
CA PRO A 118 -13.50 -10.47 -7.37
C PRO A 118 -14.05 -9.37 -6.47
N SER A 119 -13.79 -9.48 -5.18
CA SER A 119 -14.16 -8.46 -4.20
C SER A 119 -13.13 -8.42 -3.08
N GLY A 120 -12.96 -7.27 -2.44
CA GLY A 120 -12.07 -7.14 -1.30
C GLY A 120 -12.36 -5.91 -0.47
N ALA A 121 -11.91 -5.97 0.78
CA ALA A 121 -11.90 -4.86 1.70
C ALA A 121 -10.51 -4.77 2.33
N VAL A 122 -9.98 -3.55 2.43
CA VAL A 122 -8.71 -3.28 3.11
C VAL A 122 -8.93 -2.13 4.08
N ALA A 123 -8.41 -2.25 5.30
CA ALA A 123 -8.36 -1.18 6.28
C ALA A 123 -6.91 -0.97 6.69
N TRP A 124 -6.48 0.29 6.76
CA TRP A 124 -5.12 0.65 7.08
C TRP A 124 -5.03 2.00 7.78
N ARG A 125 -3.92 2.20 8.45
CA ARG A 125 -3.51 3.47 9.05
C ARG A 125 -2.19 3.90 8.45
N ALA A 126 -1.99 5.20 8.33
CA ALA A 126 -0.68 5.77 8.08
C ALA A 126 -0.38 6.85 9.12
N ALA A 127 0.89 7.03 9.42
CA ALA A 127 1.40 8.14 10.19
C ALA A 127 2.57 8.76 9.44
N PHE A 128 2.73 10.07 9.59
CA PHE A 128 3.93 10.74 9.11
C PHE A 128 4.45 11.72 10.16
N ASP A 129 5.74 11.96 10.13
CA ASP A 129 6.41 12.99 10.91
C ASP A 129 7.51 13.62 10.07
N ALA A 130 7.56 14.95 10.00
CA ALA A 130 8.53 15.68 9.19
C ALA A 130 9.93 15.71 9.82
N GLY A 131 10.03 15.60 11.15
CA GLY A 131 11.27 15.58 11.90
C GLY A 131 11.86 14.17 12.12
N GLY A 132 11.10 13.11 11.85
CA GLY A 132 11.50 11.73 12.09
C GLY A 132 11.22 11.23 13.52
N HIS A 133 10.39 11.93 14.29
CA HIS A 133 10.17 11.65 15.71
C HIS A 133 9.29 10.41 15.96
N GLU A 134 9.84 9.39 16.62
CA GLU A 134 9.12 8.14 16.89
C GLU A 134 7.85 8.37 17.73
N ARG A 135 7.93 9.29 18.71
CA ARG A 135 6.79 9.66 19.58
C ARG A 135 5.57 10.16 18.82
N HIS A 136 5.76 10.89 17.72
CA HIS A 136 4.66 11.43 16.94
C HIS A 136 4.05 10.34 16.06
N VAL A 137 4.87 9.47 15.48
CA VAL A 137 4.41 8.31 14.70
C VAL A 137 3.59 7.36 15.58
N ASP A 138 4.06 7.06 16.79
CA ASP A 138 3.35 6.20 17.73
C ASP A 138 2.02 6.79 18.19
N ALA A 139 2.01 8.10 18.50
CA ALA A 139 0.79 8.80 18.88
C ALA A 139 -0.21 8.85 17.72
N ALA A 140 0.25 9.18 16.51
CA ALA A 140 -0.54 9.24 15.29
C ALA A 140 -1.23 7.90 14.98
N LEU A 141 -0.51 6.78 15.08
CA LEU A 141 -1.10 5.47 14.84
C LEU A 141 -2.04 5.03 15.97
N SER A 142 -1.79 5.44 17.21
CA SER A 142 -2.61 5.03 18.37
C SER A 142 -3.85 5.92 18.57
N GLY A 143 -3.96 7.02 17.82
CA GLY A 143 -4.99 8.04 18.01
C GLY A 143 -4.78 8.90 19.26
N ASP A 144 -3.55 8.91 19.79
CA ASP A 144 -3.18 9.75 20.92
C ASP A 144 -2.87 11.19 20.47
N PRO A 145 -2.93 12.17 21.38
CA PRO A 145 -2.59 13.56 21.04
C PRO A 145 -1.15 13.71 20.56
N LEU A 146 -0.97 14.42 19.44
CA LEU A 146 0.34 14.89 19.00
C LEU A 146 0.81 16.05 19.90
N VAL A 147 1.99 15.91 20.51
CA VAL A 147 2.54 16.89 21.45
C VAL A 147 3.85 17.44 20.89
N PHE A 148 3.82 18.72 20.49
CA PHE A 148 4.99 19.43 19.97
C PHE A 148 5.66 20.25 21.07
N GLU A 149 6.95 20.01 21.32
CA GLU A 149 7.72 20.81 22.26
C GLU A 149 8.33 22.03 21.55
N SER A 150 8.34 23.18 22.24
CA SER A 150 8.93 24.40 21.69
C SER A 150 10.43 24.31 21.40
N THR A 151 11.10 23.30 21.96
CA THR A 151 12.54 23.04 21.81
C THR A 151 12.90 22.25 20.55
N ASP A 152 11.93 21.57 19.93
CA ASP A 152 12.16 20.69 18.78
C ASP A 152 12.30 21.47 17.46
N GLY A 153 11.92 22.75 17.46
CA GLY A 153 11.93 23.60 16.28
C GLY A 153 10.63 23.49 15.47
N PRO A 154 10.66 23.88 14.19
CA PRO A 154 9.55 23.66 13.27
C PRO A 154 9.30 22.17 13.04
N ASP A 155 8.05 21.73 13.16
CA ASP A 155 7.68 20.32 13.00
C ASP A 155 6.22 20.16 12.54
N LEU A 156 5.94 19.02 11.92
CA LEU A 156 4.64 18.64 11.37
C LEU A 156 4.51 17.12 11.44
N ALA A 157 3.42 16.66 12.05
CA ALA A 157 3.07 15.24 12.10
C ALA A 157 1.60 15.05 11.80
N GLY A 158 1.23 13.85 11.36
CA GLY A 158 -0.18 13.54 11.12
C GLY A 158 -0.46 12.07 10.98
N SER A 159 -1.76 11.77 10.92
CA SER A 159 -2.31 10.44 10.79
C SER A 159 -3.30 10.38 9.64
N VAL A 160 -3.46 9.18 9.10
CA VAL A 160 -4.50 8.79 8.16
C VAL A 160 -5.11 7.49 8.66
N GLU A 161 -6.42 7.44 8.78
CA GLU A 161 -7.16 6.19 8.92
C GLU A 161 -8.02 6.01 7.68
N ALA A 162 -7.87 4.90 6.98
CA ALA A 162 -8.54 4.69 5.72
C ALA A 162 -9.01 3.25 5.53
N SER A 163 -10.04 3.12 4.70
CA SER A 163 -10.55 1.84 4.25
C SER A 163 -11.00 1.93 2.81
N VAL A 164 -10.94 0.78 2.14
CA VAL A 164 -11.41 0.63 0.77
C VAL A 164 -12.23 -0.63 0.67
N GLU A 165 -13.38 -0.54 0.00
CA GLU A 165 -14.13 -1.66 -0.51
C GLU A 165 -14.05 -1.63 -2.04
N SER A 166 -13.69 -2.75 -2.65
CA SER A 166 -13.60 -2.88 -4.10
C SER A 166 -14.32 -4.13 -4.58
N ALA A 167 -15.12 -3.99 -5.62
CA ALA A 167 -15.76 -5.08 -6.32
C ALA A 167 -15.53 -4.95 -7.82
N GLY A 168 -15.04 -6.03 -8.44
CA GLY A 168 -14.83 -6.11 -9.88
C GLY A 168 -15.98 -6.80 -10.59
N THR A 169 -16.23 -6.42 -11.84
CA THR A 169 -17.05 -7.18 -12.78
C THR A 169 -16.32 -7.33 -14.11
N GLY A 170 -16.22 -8.55 -14.61
CA GLY A 170 -15.45 -8.86 -15.82
C GLY A 170 -14.27 -9.79 -15.54
N VAL A 171 -13.47 -10.06 -16.56
CA VAL A 171 -12.46 -11.13 -16.50
C VAL A 171 -11.14 -10.57 -16.00
N VAL A 172 -10.65 -11.08 -14.88
CA VAL A 172 -9.44 -10.58 -14.23
C VAL A 172 -8.64 -11.71 -13.59
N SER A 173 -7.32 -11.68 -13.80
CA SER A 173 -6.39 -12.60 -13.17
C SER A 173 -6.26 -12.32 -11.65
N ARG A 174 -5.75 -13.29 -10.90
CA ARG A 174 -5.49 -13.07 -9.47
C ARG A 174 -4.40 -12.02 -9.24
N PRO A 175 -3.28 -12.02 -9.99
CA PRO A 175 -2.28 -10.95 -9.91
C PRO A 175 -2.87 -9.57 -10.21
N ALA A 176 -3.59 -9.39 -11.33
CA ALA A 176 -4.18 -8.10 -11.70
C ALA A 176 -5.09 -7.54 -10.60
N TYR A 177 -5.95 -8.37 -10.02
CA TYR A 177 -6.82 -7.91 -8.94
C TYR A 177 -6.08 -7.55 -7.65
N ARG A 178 -4.97 -8.26 -7.36
CA ARG A 178 -4.10 -7.92 -6.24
C ARG A 178 -3.42 -6.58 -6.48
N ASP A 179 -2.88 -6.38 -7.69
CA ASP A 179 -2.19 -5.15 -8.07
C ASP A 179 -3.15 -3.96 -8.06
N HIS A 180 -4.41 -4.15 -8.49
CA HIS A 180 -5.48 -3.16 -8.33
C HIS A 180 -5.70 -2.74 -6.87
N LEU A 181 -5.88 -3.70 -5.95
CA LEU A 181 -6.07 -3.40 -4.53
C LEU A 181 -4.86 -2.70 -3.92
N VAL A 182 -3.65 -3.16 -4.26
CA VAL A 182 -2.39 -2.55 -3.81
C VAL A 182 -2.28 -1.12 -4.31
N GLY A 183 -2.54 -0.88 -5.60
CA GLY A 183 -2.52 0.45 -6.21
C GLY A 183 -3.50 1.40 -5.55
N VAL A 184 -4.74 0.98 -5.31
CA VAL A 184 -5.74 1.82 -4.63
C VAL A 184 -5.30 2.23 -3.22
N VAL A 185 -4.74 1.30 -2.44
CA VAL A 185 -4.25 1.60 -1.09
C VAL A 185 -3.06 2.55 -1.14
N ALA A 186 -2.11 2.31 -2.05
CA ALA A 186 -0.92 3.14 -2.21
C ALA A 186 -1.27 4.57 -2.64
N ASP A 187 -2.12 4.72 -3.66
CA ASP A 187 -2.56 6.01 -4.18
C ASP A 187 -3.32 6.82 -3.13
N ALA A 188 -4.29 6.18 -2.45
CA ALA A 188 -5.06 6.84 -1.40
C ALA A 188 -4.16 7.25 -0.23
N THR A 189 -3.19 6.42 0.15
CA THR A 189 -2.23 6.77 1.21
C THR A 189 -1.38 7.97 0.80
N ALA A 190 -0.78 7.93 -0.38
CA ALA A 190 0.09 9.01 -0.85
C ALA A 190 -0.69 10.32 -1.04
N GLU A 191 -1.91 10.27 -1.57
CA GLU A 191 -2.81 11.43 -1.68
C GLU A 191 -3.10 12.07 -0.31
N GLN A 192 -3.50 11.26 0.67
CA GLN A 192 -3.87 11.77 2.00
C GLN A 192 -2.66 12.26 2.81
N VAL A 193 -1.50 11.60 2.70
CA VAL A 193 -0.29 12.03 3.41
C VAL A 193 0.28 13.30 2.78
N VAL A 194 0.48 13.32 1.45
CA VAL A 194 1.02 14.51 0.77
C VAL A 194 0.06 15.69 0.86
N GLY A 195 -1.25 15.46 0.85
CA GLY A 195 -2.25 16.51 1.06
C GLY A 195 -2.20 17.18 2.43
N GLN A 196 -1.46 16.62 3.40
CA GLN A 196 -1.22 17.24 4.71
C GLN A 196 0.06 18.09 4.75
N PHE A 197 0.89 18.06 3.71
CA PHE A 197 2.08 18.89 3.62
C PHE A 197 1.69 20.34 3.30
N PRO A 198 2.43 21.33 3.81
CA PRO A 198 2.14 22.72 3.52
C PRO A 198 2.26 23.03 2.03
N ASP A 199 1.22 23.65 1.47
CA ASP A 199 1.23 24.21 0.12
C ASP A 199 2.35 25.26 0.01
N ARG A 200 3.15 25.20 -1.05
CA ARG A 200 4.16 26.23 -1.36
C ARG A 200 3.57 27.41 -2.11
#